data_AF-W6LE88-F1
#
_entry.id   AF-W6LE88-F1
#
_cell.length_a   1.000
_cell.length_b   1.000
_cell.length_c   1.000
_cell.angle_alpha   90.00
_cell.angle_beta   90.00
_cell.angle_gamma   90.00
#
_symmetry.space_group_name_H-M   'P 1'
#
loop_
_entity.id
_entity.type
_entity.pdbx_description
1 polymer ?
#
loop_
_entity_poly.entity_id
_entity_poly.type
_entity_poly.pdbx_seq_one_letter_code
_entity_poly.pdbx_strand_id
1 'polypeptide(L)'
;MTRQADAQKSMNKLSGNGQVEKVVELRSYDAEAVQIRMAKLRAEVAQKKAAELKKAEELAGVHVNNADVKLFATEMCLDEDVARSKLQEKGGDFVAALREAVNLHKVRF
;
A
#
# COMPACT_ATOMS: atom_id res chain seq x y z
N MET A 1 46.39 -45.18 -26.70
CA MET A 1 46.84 -43.79 -26.44
C MET A 1 45.69 -42.81 -26.70
N THR A 2 44.61 -42.83 -25.91
CA THR A 2 43.38 -42.04 -26.18
C THR A 2 42.78 -41.35 -24.95
N ARG A 3 43.21 -41.71 -23.73
CA ARG A 3 42.66 -41.13 -22.49
C ARG A 3 42.94 -39.63 -22.32
N GLN A 4 44.05 -39.12 -22.87
CA GLN A 4 44.38 -37.70 -22.80
C GLN A 4 43.44 -36.84 -23.66
N ALA A 5 42.99 -37.33 -24.80
CA ALA A 5 42.07 -36.59 -25.68
C ALA A 5 40.66 -36.47 -25.06
N ASP A 6 40.20 -37.53 -24.39
CA ASP A 6 38.92 -37.51 -23.67
C ASP A 6 38.97 -36.63 -22.42
N ALA A 7 40.11 -36.62 -21.71
CA ALA A 7 40.32 -35.71 -20.59
C ALA A 7 40.33 -34.24 -21.04
N GLN A 8 40.95 -33.92 -22.18
CA GLN A 8 40.97 -32.56 -22.73
C GLN A 8 39.56 -32.10 -23.18
N LYS A 9 38.77 -33.00 -23.79
CA LYS A 9 37.37 -32.72 -24.17
C LYS A 9 36.46 -32.53 -22.96
N SER A 10 36.68 -33.28 -21.88
CA SER A 10 35.95 -33.13 -20.62
C SER A 10 36.30 -31.81 -19.91
N MET A 11 37.58 -31.44 -19.90
CA MET A 11 38.06 -30.16 -19.37
C MET A 11 37.49 -28.96 -20.13
N ASN A 12 37.33 -29.04 -21.45
CA ASN A 12 36.68 -27.98 -22.24
C ASN A 12 35.15 -27.90 -22.03
N LYS A 13 34.51 -28.96 -21.53
CA LYS A 13 33.09 -28.94 -21.12
C LYS A 13 32.90 -28.37 -19.70
N LEU A 14 33.90 -28.49 -18.83
CA LEU A 14 33.87 -28.04 -17.43
C LEU A 14 34.44 -26.63 -17.23
N SER A 15 35.47 -26.27 -18.01
CA SER A 15 35.95 -24.90 -18.13
C SER A 15 34.94 -24.15 -18.98
N GLY A 16 34.09 -23.33 -18.36
CA GLY A 16 33.05 -22.52 -19.00
C GLY A 16 33.56 -21.44 -19.96
N ASN A 17 34.49 -21.78 -20.84
CA ASN A 17 35.05 -20.95 -21.91
C ASN A 17 34.35 -21.20 -23.26
N GLY A 18 33.40 -22.13 -23.33
CA GLY A 18 32.41 -22.13 -24.39
C GLY A 18 31.42 -21.04 -24.06
N GLN A 19 31.51 -19.92 -24.77
CA GLN A 19 30.63 -18.76 -24.73
C GLN A 19 29.16 -19.15 -24.53
N VAL A 20 28.75 -19.31 -23.27
CA VAL A 20 27.36 -19.18 -22.86
C VAL A 20 27.27 -17.80 -22.24
N GLU A 21 27.57 -16.78 -23.04
CA GLU A 21 26.90 -15.51 -22.84
C GLU A 21 25.42 -15.86 -22.96
N LYS A 22 24.76 -16.00 -21.82
CA LYS A 22 23.31 -16.13 -21.79
C LYS A 22 22.81 -14.83 -22.38
N VAL A 23 22.51 -14.83 -23.67
CA VAL A 23 21.84 -13.73 -24.33
C VAL A 23 20.48 -13.65 -23.65
N VAL A 24 20.39 -12.78 -22.66
CA VAL A 24 19.14 -12.46 -22.00
C VAL A 24 18.39 -11.61 -23.00
N GLU A 25 17.59 -12.25 -23.86
CA GLU A 25 16.64 -11.54 -24.70
C GLU A 25 15.74 -10.72 -23.79
N LEU A 26 15.83 -9.40 -23.92
CA LEU A 26 14.94 -8.47 -23.25
C LEU A 26 13.51 -8.85 -23.67
N ARG A 27 12.69 -9.26 -22.69
CA ARG A 27 11.26 -9.52 -22.94
C ARG A 27 10.67 -8.28 -23.59
N SER A 28 10.13 -8.44 -24.80
CA SER A 28 9.43 -7.36 -25.50
C SER A 28 8.20 -6.98 -24.66
N TYR A 29 8.14 -5.74 -24.20
CA TYR A 29 6.99 -5.21 -23.50
C TYR A 29 5.92 -4.81 -24.52
N ASP A 30 4.71 -5.35 -24.35
CA ASP A 30 3.53 -4.89 -25.09
C ASP A 30 3.13 -3.50 -24.56
N ALA A 31 3.58 -2.47 -25.27
CA ALA A 31 3.35 -1.08 -24.89
C ALA A 31 1.87 -0.72 -24.91
N GLU A 32 1.07 -1.32 -25.81
CA GLU A 32 -0.35 -1.04 -25.94
C GLU A 32 -1.12 -1.61 -24.74
N ALA A 33 -0.82 -2.86 -24.36
CA ALA A 33 -1.40 -3.46 -23.16
C ALA A 33 -1.05 -2.69 -21.88
N VAL A 34 0.17 -2.14 -21.78
CA VAL A 34 0.58 -1.29 -20.64
C VAL A 34 -0.20 0.03 -20.62
N GLN A 35 -0.36 0.68 -21.78
CA GLN A 35 -1.11 1.93 -21.87
C GLN A 35 -2.58 1.74 -21.47
N ILE A 36 -3.22 0.66 -21.92
CA ILE A 36 -4.60 0.31 -21.56
C ILE A 36 -4.71 0.11 -20.04
N ARG A 37 -3.80 -0.66 -19.44
CA ARG A 37 -3.78 -0.88 -17.98
C ARG A 37 -3.55 0.42 -17.21
N MET A 38 -2.66 1.28 -17.69
CA MET A 38 -2.38 2.57 -17.06
C MET A 38 -3.58 3.52 -17.16
N ALA A 39 -4.31 3.51 -18.28
CA ALA A 39 -5.56 4.27 -18.40
C ALA A 39 -6.59 3.81 -17.36
N LYS A 40 -6.77 2.50 -17.20
CA LYS A 40 -7.66 1.93 -16.18
C LYS A 40 -7.21 2.31 -14.76
N LEU A 41 -5.91 2.17 -14.46
CA LEU A 41 -5.36 2.53 -13.15
C LEU A 41 -5.58 4.02 -12.84
N ARG A 42 -5.36 4.91 -13.82
CA ARG A 42 -5.61 6.35 -13.64
C ARG A 42 -7.07 6.63 -13.34
N ALA A 43 -8.00 5.96 -14.03
CA ALA A 43 -9.42 6.10 -13.76
C ALA A 43 -9.79 5.64 -12.34
N GLU A 44 -9.26 4.50 -11.89
CA GLU A 44 -9.48 4.00 -10.53
C GLU A 44 -8.90 4.94 -9.46
N VAL A 45 -7.69 5.47 -9.68
CA VAL A 45 -7.07 6.44 -8.77
C VAL A 45 -7.87 7.74 -8.72
N ALA A 46 -8.37 8.23 -9.86
CA ALA A 46 -9.20 9.42 -9.90
C ALA A 46 -10.52 9.21 -9.13
N GLN A 47 -11.15 8.04 -9.28
CA GLN A 47 -12.36 7.69 -8.52
C GLN A 47 -12.10 7.62 -7.02
N LYS A 48 -10.99 7.00 -6.59
CA LYS A 48 -10.61 6.93 -5.18
C LYS A 48 -10.39 8.32 -4.58
N LYS A 49 -9.63 9.18 -5.28
CA LYS A 49 -9.40 10.57 -4.84
C LYS A 49 -10.70 11.36 -4.72
N ALA A 50 -11.61 11.21 -5.69
CA ALA A 50 -12.91 11.86 -5.64
C ALA A 50 -13.77 11.37 -4.44
N ALA A 51 -13.71 10.07 -4.13
CA ALA A 51 -14.40 9.50 -2.97
C ALA A 51 -13.78 9.97 -1.64
N GLU A 52 -12.45 10.06 -1.55
CA GLU A 52 -11.73 10.58 -0.38
C GLU A 52 -12.07 12.06 -0.13
N LEU A 53 -12.11 12.88 -1.19
CA LEU A 53 -12.52 14.29 -1.11
C LEU A 53 -13.96 14.43 -0.57
N LYS A 54 -14.91 13.66 -1.11
CA LYS A 54 -16.29 13.68 -0.63
C LYS A 54 -16.40 13.29 0.84
N LYS A 55 -15.68 12.25 1.26
CA LYS A 55 -15.61 11.86 2.68
C LYS A 55 -15.03 12.97 3.55
N ALA A 56 -13.97 13.65 3.10
CA ALA A 56 -13.38 14.76 3.84
C ALA A 56 -14.36 15.94 3.97
N GLU A 57 -15.12 16.26 2.92
CA GLU A 57 -16.15 17.29 2.95
C GLU A 57 -17.29 16.93 3.92
N GLU A 58 -17.75 15.67 3.90
CA GLU A 58 -18.76 15.17 4.85
C GLU A 58 -18.28 15.28 6.30
N LEU A 59 -17.02 14.93 6.57
CA LEU A 59 -16.42 14.99 7.91
C LEU A 59 -16.18 16.43 8.38
N ALA A 60 -15.83 17.36 7.47
CA ALA A 60 -15.64 18.76 7.80
C ALA A 60 -16.93 19.45 8.27
N GLY A 61 -18.10 18.95 7.84
CA GLY A 61 -19.42 19.43 8.28
C GLY A 61 -19.80 18.96 9.69
N VAL A 62 -19.08 18.00 10.29
CA VAL A 62 -19.39 17.47 11.62
C VAL A 62 -18.85 18.41 12.69
N HIS A 63 -19.77 19.04 13.43
CA HIS A 63 -19.42 19.84 14.59
C HIS A 63 -18.98 18.93 15.74
N VAL A 64 -17.76 19.16 16.26
CA VAL A 64 -17.20 18.42 17.39
C VAL A 64 -16.92 19.38 18.53
N ASN A 65 -17.25 18.96 19.74
CA ASN A 65 -16.99 19.72 20.95
C ASN A 65 -15.47 19.77 21.27
N ASN A 66 -14.93 20.98 21.41
CA ASN A 66 -13.51 21.18 21.71
C ASN A 66 -13.06 20.59 23.04
N ALA A 67 -13.95 20.48 24.03
CA ALA A 67 -13.62 19.84 25.31
C ALA A 67 -13.33 18.34 25.11
N ASP A 68 -14.15 17.67 24.30
CA ASP A 68 -14.01 16.25 24.01
C ASP A 68 -12.75 15.99 23.16
N VAL A 69 -12.40 16.90 22.24
CA VAL A 69 -11.15 16.84 21.48
C VAL A 69 -9.94 16.90 22.40
N LYS A 70 -9.91 17.86 23.33
CA LYS A 70 -8.79 18.00 24.28
C LYS A 70 -8.66 16.81 25.21
N LEU A 71 -9.80 16.31 25.70
CA LEU A 71 -9.81 15.12 26.54
C LEU A 71 -9.29 13.91 25.76
N PHE A 72 -9.79 13.69 24.54
CA PHE A 72 -9.35 12.57 23.71
C PHE A 72 -7.86 12.65 23.36
N ALA A 73 -7.38 13.83 22.99
CA ALA A 73 -5.97 14.09 22.72
C ALA A 73 -5.08 13.76 23.92
N THR A 74 -5.50 14.18 25.11
CA THR A 74 -4.78 13.93 26.37
C THR A 74 -4.76 12.45 26.72
N GLU A 75 -5.93 11.80 26.75
CA GLU A 75 -6.06 10.40 27.19
C GLU A 75 -5.40 9.41 26.21
N MET A 76 -5.47 9.70 24.91
CA MET A 76 -4.89 8.84 23.88
C MET A 76 -3.47 9.25 23.47
N CYS A 77 -2.92 10.31 24.07
CA CYS A 77 -1.63 10.90 23.69
C CYS A 77 -1.54 11.16 22.17
N LEU A 78 -2.57 11.79 21.61
CA LEU A 78 -2.68 12.15 20.21
C LEU A 78 -2.56 13.67 20.04
N ASP A 79 -2.11 14.10 18.86
CA ASP A 79 -2.22 15.50 18.47
C ASP A 79 -3.69 15.93 18.40
N GLU A 80 -4.00 17.16 18.79
CA GLU A 80 -5.38 17.68 18.83
C GLU A 80 -6.08 17.60 17.46
N ASP A 81 -5.33 17.79 16.37
CA ASP A 81 -5.86 17.69 15.01
C ASP A 81 -6.26 16.26 14.66
N VAL A 82 -5.44 15.27 15.04
CA VAL A 82 -5.73 13.85 14.84
C VAL A 82 -6.90 13.41 15.71
N ALA A 83 -6.95 13.89 16.96
CA ALA A 83 -8.05 13.64 17.88
C ALA A 83 -9.38 14.19 17.33
N ARG A 84 -9.35 15.40 16.76
CA ARG A 84 -10.50 16.03 16.12
C ARG A 84 -10.98 15.23 14.91
N SER A 85 -10.09 14.84 14.01
CA SER A 85 -10.47 14.04 12.83
C SER A 85 -11.11 12.71 13.22
N LYS A 86 -10.55 12.01 14.21
CA LYS A 86 -11.14 10.76 14.73
C LYS A 86 -12.52 10.94 15.35
N LEU A 87 -12.75 12.05 16.05
CA LEU A 87 -14.07 12.37 16.58
C LEU A 87 -15.07 12.74 15.47
N GLN A 88 -14.62 13.45 14.43
CA GLN A 88 -15.44 13.74 13.25
C GLN A 88 -15.87 12.45 12.53
N GLU A 89 -14.97 11.47 12.41
CA GLU A 89 -15.26 10.14 11.84
C GLU A 89 -16.37 9.39 12.58
N LYS A 90 -16.58 9.68 13.87
CA LYS A 90 -17.66 9.12 14.68
C LYS A 90 -18.87 10.04 14.84
N GLY A 91 -18.98 11.09 14.04
CA GLY A 91 -20.09 12.03 14.14
C GLY A 91 -20.11 12.80 15.45
N GLY A 92 -18.97 12.95 16.12
CA GLY A 92 -18.86 13.58 17.44
C GLY A 92 -19.14 12.65 18.64
N ASP A 93 -19.38 11.35 18.43
CA ASP A 93 -19.54 10.39 19.52
C ASP A 93 -18.19 10.02 20.16
N PHE A 94 -17.88 10.67 21.29
CA PHE A 94 -16.68 10.44 22.07
C PHE A 94 -16.55 9.00 22.58
N VAL A 95 -17.64 8.37 23.00
CA VAL A 95 -17.62 7.00 23.54
C VAL A 95 -17.34 5.99 22.44
N ALA A 96 -17.95 6.18 21.26
CA ALA A 96 -17.65 5.35 20.10
C ALA A 96 -16.19 5.51 19.65
N ALA A 97 -15.65 6.74 19.66
CA ALA A 97 -14.26 7.01 19.31
C ALA A 97 -13.28 6.36 20.30
N LEU A 98 -13.53 6.48 21.61
CA LEU A 98 -12.73 5.80 22.64
C LEU A 98 -12.76 4.29 22.47
N ARG A 99 -13.94 3.70 22.28
CA ARG A 99 -14.09 2.25 22.10
C ARG A 99 -13.28 1.75 20.91
N GLU A 100 -13.35 2.44 19.78
CA GLU A 100 -12.55 2.07 18.62
C GLU A 100 -11.05 2.24 18.88
N ALA A 101 -10.63 3.32 19.55
CA ALA A 101 -9.22 3.55 19.87
C ALA A 101 -8.61 2.43 20.70
N VAL A 102 -9.39 1.80 21.58
CA VAL A 102 -8.96 0.64 22.38
C VAL A 102 -9.42 -0.72 21.81
N ASN A 103 -9.89 -0.76 20.56
CA ASN A 103 -10.39 -1.96 19.88
C ASN A 103 -11.54 -2.70 20.59
N LEU A 104 -12.33 -1.99 21.39
CA LEU A 104 -13.53 -2.52 22.03
C LEU A 104 -14.67 -2.61 21.01
N HIS A 105 -15.28 -3.80 20.95
CA HIS A 105 -16.36 -4.07 20.00
C HIS A 105 -17.64 -3.32 20.40
N LYS A 106 -18.48 -3.03 19.39
CA LYS A 106 -19.77 -2.37 19.62
C LYS A 106 -20.65 -3.27 20.49
N VAL A 107 -21.11 -2.76 21.64
CA VAL A 107 -22.02 -3.51 22.53
C VAL A 107 -23.33 -3.71 21.77
N ARG A 108 -23.68 -4.98 21.52
CA ARG A 108 -25.01 -5.36 21.04
C ARG A 108 -25.88 -5.45 22.29
N PHE A 109 -26.86 -4.55 22.40
CA PHE A 109 -27.96 -4.66 23.35
C PHE A 109 -29.11 -5.42 22.70
#